data_AF-A0A7K3WIR5-F1
#
_entry.id   AF-A0A7K3WIR5-F1
#
_cell.length_a   1.000
_cell.length_b   1.000
_cell.length_c   1.000
_cell.angle_alpha   90.00
_cell.angle_beta   90.00
_cell.angle_gamma   90.00
#
_symmetry.space_group_name_H-M   'P 1'
#
loop_
_entity.id
_entity.type
_entity.pdbx_description
1 polymer ?
#
loop_
_entity_poly.entity_id
_entity_poly.type
_entity_poly.pdbx_seq_one_letter_code
_entity_poly.pdbx_strand_id
1 'polypeptide(L)'
;MTLAELRRWGPATRRATPPLLRDRPSGQERLLYGGLGLLAVIGLLSPGRFSAVPAQTVLEVVFVLVALMGIGRMTPAGTVLTGVGAGYVVLKALVLVFFSSASAVDFLQAYKAFVYVALLGALVGSGVFDRARLARFTTFLVVVFLVKYGYSAVLGLADRPGVYLENNFELVMLLGLFLLADPHLGSRRGWVLGALVVIVLLSGSRSAALGLLVVVLFLDRRTGPRAWPLLVARVALVVGAAAAVFLGRAQFDAGARLDRLNFLDTFRYEVQDWSVLEWLLGSPPLTPLTPGSCQSLSYYTPLFSSTDPGVCYSVILHSYVLRVVFDHGLLGMVLLTGLIWYGLRRSGTGRRETLALLTLIWVSGLSVSAFNNVFSAVVLAVAMGSVYDEQVARRGRRHRPLLRDRRARL
;
A
#
# COMPACT_ATOMS: atom_id res chain seq x y z
N MET A 1 -46.30 -3.81 -35.53
CA MET A 1 -45.00 -3.42 -34.95
C MET A 1 -45.15 -1.98 -34.48
N THR A 2 -45.27 -1.76 -33.17
CA THR A 2 -45.77 -0.51 -32.59
C THR A 2 -44.64 0.48 -32.30
N LEU A 3 -44.94 1.77 -32.45
CA LEU A 3 -44.05 2.92 -32.17
C LEU A 3 -43.48 2.97 -30.73
N ALA A 4 -43.96 2.10 -29.83
CA ALA A 4 -43.45 1.95 -28.46
C ALA A 4 -42.12 1.16 -28.38
N GLU A 5 -41.73 0.40 -29.41
CA GLU A 5 -40.46 -0.37 -29.38
C GLU A 5 -39.24 0.44 -29.84
N LEU A 6 -39.43 1.57 -30.52
CA LEU A 6 -38.36 2.41 -31.06
C LEU A 6 -37.70 3.34 -30.02
N ARG A 7 -38.25 3.47 -28.80
CA ARG A 7 -37.68 4.29 -27.71
C ARG A 7 -36.68 3.58 -26.79
N ARG A 8 -36.36 2.30 -27.03
CA ARG A 8 -35.35 1.56 -26.24
C ARG A 8 -33.91 1.69 -26.77
N TRP A 9 -33.70 2.41 -27.86
CA TRP A 9 -32.36 2.68 -28.38
C TRP A 9 -31.82 3.97 -27.76
N GLY A 10 -31.38 3.85 -26.50
CA GLY A 10 -30.49 4.84 -25.90
C GLY A 10 -29.20 5.00 -26.71
N PRO A 11 -28.49 6.13 -26.55
CA PRO A 11 -27.36 6.51 -27.39
C PRO A 11 -26.36 5.36 -27.48
N ALA A 12 -25.99 5.03 -28.72
CA ALA A 12 -25.02 4.02 -29.07
C ALA A 12 -23.75 4.20 -28.22
N THR A 13 -23.66 3.39 -27.16
CA THR A 13 -22.47 3.32 -26.33
C THR A 13 -21.38 2.78 -27.23
N ARG A 14 -20.38 3.62 -27.51
CA ARG A 14 -19.20 3.31 -28.32
C ARG A 14 -18.73 1.88 -28.01
N ARG A 15 -18.75 1.03 -29.04
CA ARG A 15 -18.29 -0.36 -28.99
C ARG A 15 -16.94 -0.42 -28.28
N ALA A 16 -16.92 -0.94 -27.06
CA ALA A 16 -15.67 -1.23 -26.38
C ALA A 16 -15.11 -2.51 -26.99
N THR A 17 -14.16 -2.35 -27.91
CA THR A 17 -13.31 -3.43 -28.41
C THR A 17 -12.81 -4.26 -27.22
N PRO A 18 -12.82 -5.61 -27.27
CA PRO A 18 -12.16 -6.40 -26.24
C PRO A 18 -10.74 -5.85 -26.07
N PRO A 19 -10.26 -5.65 -24.83
CA PRO A 19 -8.93 -5.10 -24.62
C PRO A 19 -7.93 -6.10 -25.22
N LEU A 20 -7.51 -5.82 -26.44
CA LEU A 20 -6.29 -6.37 -27.01
C LEU A 20 -5.21 -6.09 -25.96
N LEU A 21 -4.49 -7.14 -25.57
CA LEU A 21 -3.26 -7.01 -24.79
C LEU A 21 -2.49 -5.85 -25.40
N ARG A 22 -2.34 -4.76 -24.65
CA ARG A 22 -1.60 -3.61 -25.15
C ARG A 22 -0.14 -4.06 -25.25
N ASP A 23 0.34 -4.25 -26.47
CA ASP A 23 1.73 -4.64 -26.72
C ASP A 23 2.73 -3.63 -26.13
N ARG A 24 2.32 -2.36 -26.00
CA ARG A 24 3.16 -1.28 -25.47
C ARG A 24 2.74 -0.85 -24.06
N PRO A 25 3.70 -0.70 -23.13
CA PRO A 25 3.42 -0.17 -21.79
C PRO A 25 3.00 1.29 -21.89
N SER A 26 2.03 1.68 -21.05
CA SER A 26 1.54 3.06 -20.94
C SER A 26 2.64 4.00 -20.42
N GLY A 27 2.47 5.32 -20.60
CA GLY A 27 3.41 6.30 -20.05
C GLY A 27 3.52 6.21 -18.53
N GLN A 28 2.39 6.04 -17.84
CA GLN A 28 2.33 5.82 -16.39
C GLN A 28 3.09 4.56 -15.96
N GLU A 29 2.91 3.46 -16.68
CA GLU A 29 3.59 2.20 -16.39
C GLU A 29 5.11 2.32 -16.58
N ARG A 30 5.56 2.95 -17.68
CA ARG A 30 6.99 3.20 -17.93
C ARG A 30 7.60 4.09 -16.85
N LEU A 31 6.91 5.15 -16.47
CA LEU A 31 7.39 6.08 -15.45
C LEU A 31 7.50 5.41 -14.08
N LEU A 32 6.46 4.68 -13.66
CA LEU A 32 6.45 4.01 -12.37
C LEU A 32 7.47 2.86 -12.30
N TYR A 33 7.42 1.93 -13.25
CA TYR A 33 8.31 0.76 -13.24
C TYR A 33 9.75 1.15 -13.57
N GLY A 34 9.95 2.13 -14.45
CA GLY A 34 11.28 2.69 -14.75
C GLY A 34 11.88 3.40 -13.55
N GLY A 35 11.12 4.29 -12.90
CA GLY A 35 11.57 4.99 -11.69
C GLY A 35 11.89 4.03 -10.55
N LEU A 36 10.99 3.10 -10.26
CA LEU A 36 11.19 2.10 -9.21
C LEU A 36 12.37 1.15 -9.56
N GLY A 37 12.47 0.70 -10.80
CA GLY A 37 13.54 -0.18 -11.24
C GLY A 37 14.93 0.48 -11.21
N LEU A 38 15.02 1.75 -11.63
CA LEU A 38 16.26 2.53 -11.55
C LEU A 38 16.71 2.69 -10.08
N LEU A 39 15.79 3.07 -9.20
CA LEU A 39 16.08 3.18 -7.77
C LEU A 39 16.50 1.84 -7.16
N ALA A 40 15.93 0.72 -7.63
CA ALA A 40 16.29 -0.63 -7.18
C ALA A 40 17.74 -0.97 -7.54
N VAL A 41 18.16 -0.65 -8.77
CA VAL A 41 19.54 -0.83 -9.23
C VAL A 41 20.50 0.06 -8.44
N ILE A 42 20.15 1.33 -8.20
CA ILE A 42 20.97 2.23 -7.39
C ILE A 42 21.12 1.67 -5.97
N GLY A 43 20.04 1.19 -5.35
CA GLY A 43 20.05 0.54 -4.04
C GLY A 43 20.93 -0.70 -3.98
N LEU A 44 20.82 -1.56 -5.00
CA LEU A 44 21.65 -2.75 -5.15
C LEU A 44 23.15 -2.41 -5.17
N LEU A 45 23.52 -1.36 -5.90
CA LEU A 45 24.91 -0.90 -6.08
C LEU A 45 25.42 0.00 -4.95
N SER A 46 24.66 0.15 -3.86
CA SER A 46 25.02 1.03 -2.73
C SER A 46 25.45 0.24 -1.49
N PRO A 47 26.63 -0.41 -1.44
CA PRO A 47 27.05 -1.19 -0.27
C PRO A 47 27.09 -0.33 1.00
N GLY A 48 26.73 -0.90 2.15
CA GLY A 48 26.76 -0.23 3.46
C GLY A 48 25.67 0.83 3.70
N ARG A 49 24.82 1.13 2.71
CA ARG A 49 23.66 2.03 2.85
C ARG A 49 22.44 1.47 2.12
N PHE A 50 21.25 2.00 2.42
CA PHE A 50 20.03 1.60 1.73
C PHE A 50 20.06 2.01 0.26
N SER A 51 20.26 3.29 -0.02
CA SER A 51 20.33 3.85 -1.36
C SER A 51 21.29 5.04 -1.42
N ALA A 52 21.90 5.29 -2.58
CA ALA A 52 22.75 6.46 -2.82
C ALA A 52 21.96 7.76 -3.00
N VAL A 53 20.65 7.65 -3.23
CA VAL A 53 19.75 8.77 -3.51
C VAL A 53 18.58 8.74 -2.53
N PRO A 54 17.86 9.86 -2.30
CA PRO A 54 16.67 9.89 -1.45
C PRO A 54 15.50 9.16 -2.13
N ALA A 55 15.56 7.82 -2.16
CA ALA A 55 14.67 6.98 -2.96
C ALA A 55 13.19 7.19 -2.62
N GLN A 56 12.88 7.43 -1.35
CA GLN A 56 11.51 7.76 -0.92
C GLN A 56 10.99 9.03 -1.61
N THR A 57 11.73 10.14 -1.52
CA THR A 57 11.34 11.42 -2.12
C THR A 57 11.23 11.32 -3.64
N VAL A 58 12.18 10.65 -4.29
CA VAL A 58 12.13 10.41 -5.75
C VAL A 58 10.89 9.60 -6.12
N LEU A 59 10.58 8.55 -5.37
CA LEU A 59 9.41 7.71 -5.63
C LEU A 59 8.09 8.45 -5.38
N GLU A 60 8.06 9.39 -4.43
CA GLU A 60 6.91 10.26 -4.19
C GLU A 60 6.66 11.18 -5.38
N VAL A 61 7.72 11.79 -5.94
CA VAL A 61 7.62 12.59 -7.16
C VAL A 61 7.13 11.71 -8.33
N VAL A 62 7.69 10.52 -8.52
CA VAL A 62 7.24 9.57 -9.56
C VAL A 62 5.75 9.24 -9.37
N PHE A 63 5.30 8.94 -8.15
CA PHE A 63 3.91 8.64 -7.85
C PHE A 63 2.97 9.82 -8.16
N VAL A 64 3.35 11.05 -7.76
CA VAL A 64 2.59 12.27 -8.07
C VAL A 64 2.49 12.47 -9.58
N LEU A 65 3.59 12.37 -10.32
CA LEU A 65 3.60 12.52 -11.77
C LEU A 65 2.71 11.47 -12.46
N VAL A 66 2.78 10.21 -12.03
CA VAL A 66 1.91 9.13 -12.53
C VAL A 66 0.42 9.46 -12.30
N ALA A 67 0.08 9.99 -11.13
CA ALA A 67 -1.29 10.41 -10.81
C ALA A 67 -1.73 11.60 -11.68
N LEU A 68 -0.89 12.63 -11.82
CA LEU A 68 -1.18 13.81 -12.65
C LEU A 68 -1.45 13.44 -14.12
N MET A 69 -0.67 12.51 -14.68
CA MET A 69 -0.89 11.96 -16.03
C MET A 69 -2.25 11.24 -16.17
N GLY A 70 -2.86 10.81 -15.06
CA GLY A 70 -4.16 10.13 -15.01
C GLY A 70 -5.38 11.03 -14.80
N ILE A 71 -5.19 12.27 -14.31
CA ILE A 71 -6.30 13.16 -13.90
C ILE A 71 -7.33 13.38 -15.01
N GLY A 72 -6.88 13.62 -16.25
CA GLY A 72 -7.79 13.86 -17.38
C GLY A 72 -8.61 12.63 -17.81
N ARG A 73 -8.37 11.45 -17.22
CA ARG A 73 -9.04 10.18 -17.53
C ARG A 73 -9.74 9.58 -16.32
N MET A 74 -10.01 10.38 -15.30
CA MET A 74 -10.65 9.93 -14.07
C MET A 74 -12.05 9.36 -14.33
N THR A 75 -12.29 8.19 -13.76
CA THR A 75 -13.64 7.61 -13.72
C THR A 75 -14.49 8.35 -12.67
N PRO A 76 -15.83 8.28 -12.73
CA PRO A 76 -16.67 8.89 -11.69
C PRO A 76 -16.33 8.40 -10.27
N ALA A 77 -15.94 7.13 -10.14
CA ALA A 77 -15.45 6.60 -8.87
C ALA A 77 -14.12 7.24 -8.43
N GLY A 78 -13.19 7.45 -9.38
CA GLY A 78 -11.97 8.19 -9.15
C GLY A 78 -12.23 9.64 -8.71
N THR A 79 -13.21 10.32 -9.31
CA THR A 79 -13.63 11.67 -8.92
C THR A 79 -14.18 11.72 -7.50
N VAL A 80 -15.03 10.76 -7.10
CA VAL A 80 -15.53 10.67 -5.71
C VAL A 80 -14.36 10.47 -4.74
N LEU A 81 -13.45 9.54 -5.03
CA LEU A 81 -12.31 9.26 -4.17
C LEU A 81 -11.39 10.49 -4.03
N THR A 82 -11.15 11.19 -5.14
CA THR A 82 -10.36 12.44 -5.16
C THR A 82 -11.06 13.55 -4.41
N GLY A 83 -12.35 13.77 -4.66
CA GLY A 83 -13.12 14.84 -4.05
C GLY A 83 -13.26 14.67 -2.54
N VAL A 84 -13.53 13.45 -2.05
CA VAL A 84 -13.63 13.19 -0.61
C VAL A 84 -12.24 13.25 0.05
N GLY A 85 -11.21 12.64 -0.55
CA GLY A 85 -9.85 12.68 -0.02
C GLY A 85 -9.28 14.10 0.03
N ALA A 86 -9.36 14.85 -1.07
CA ALA A 86 -8.91 16.23 -1.13
C ALA A 86 -9.76 17.15 -0.26
N GLY A 87 -11.08 16.97 -0.25
CA GLY A 87 -12.00 17.73 0.61
C GLY A 87 -11.67 17.56 2.09
N TYR A 88 -11.32 16.35 2.53
CA TYR A 88 -10.85 16.10 3.90
C TYR A 88 -9.55 16.84 4.22
N VAL A 89 -8.56 16.79 3.33
CA VAL A 89 -7.28 17.51 3.49
C VAL A 89 -7.51 19.01 3.53
N VAL A 90 -8.30 19.56 2.60
CA VAL A 90 -8.62 21.00 2.54
C VAL A 90 -9.34 21.44 3.80
N LEU A 91 -10.35 20.71 4.27
CA LEU A 91 -11.07 21.04 5.49
C LEU A 91 -10.12 21.10 6.70
N LYS A 92 -9.24 20.10 6.84
CA LYS A 92 -8.28 20.04 7.94
C LYS A 92 -7.18 21.11 7.81
N ALA A 93 -6.80 21.48 6.58
CA ALA A 93 -5.89 22.59 6.33
C ALA A 93 -6.52 23.94 6.70
N LEU A 94 -7.82 24.15 6.42
CA LEU A 94 -8.53 25.36 6.84
C LEU A 94 -8.57 25.44 8.38
N VAL A 95 -8.90 24.34 9.06
CA VAL A 95 -8.83 24.30 10.53
C VAL A 95 -7.42 24.63 11.03
N LEU A 96 -6.38 24.08 10.39
CA LEU A 96 -5.00 24.43 10.75
C LEU A 96 -4.73 25.94 10.59
N VAL A 97 -5.05 26.51 9.43
CA VAL A 97 -4.76 27.93 9.13
C VAL A 97 -5.48 28.90 10.08
N PHE A 98 -6.71 28.58 10.49
CA PHE A 98 -7.49 29.46 11.36
C PHE A 98 -7.21 29.26 12.85
N PHE A 99 -6.70 28.10 13.28
CA PHE A 99 -6.62 27.73 14.68
C PHE A 99 -5.22 27.26 15.16
N SER A 100 -4.22 27.21 14.29
CA SER A 100 -2.87 26.73 14.62
C SER A 100 -1.80 27.55 13.93
N SER A 101 -0.62 27.64 14.56
CA SER A 101 0.60 28.24 14.01
C SER A 101 1.57 27.21 13.42
N ALA A 102 1.18 25.93 13.39
CA ALA A 102 2.06 24.86 12.95
C ALA A 102 2.37 24.92 11.44
N SER A 103 3.52 24.37 11.05
CA SER A 103 4.01 24.48 9.68
C SER A 103 3.19 23.66 8.68
N ALA A 104 3.12 24.16 7.44
CA ALA A 104 2.47 23.43 6.35
C ALA A 104 3.22 22.14 5.98
N VAL A 105 4.53 22.07 6.22
CA VAL A 105 5.35 20.89 5.95
C VAL A 105 4.97 19.75 6.90
N ASP A 106 4.87 20.06 8.20
CA ASP A 106 4.45 19.10 9.22
C ASP A 106 3.02 18.62 8.93
N PHE A 107 2.15 19.51 8.43
CA PHE A 107 0.79 19.16 8.05
C PHE A 107 0.77 18.18 6.87
N LEU A 108 1.51 18.45 5.80
CA LEU A 108 1.58 17.55 4.65
C LEU A 108 2.14 16.18 5.03
N GLN A 109 3.08 16.12 5.98
CA GLN A 109 3.60 14.86 6.50
C GLN A 109 2.57 14.09 7.34
N ALA A 110 1.81 14.79 8.19
CA ALA A 110 0.75 14.22 9.03
C ALA A 110 -0.52 13.82 8.24
N TYR A 111 -0.79 14.45 7.10
CA TYR A 111 -1.99 14.18 6.30
C TYR A 111 -1.70 13.44 4.98
N LYS A 112 -0.46 12.99 4.79
CA LYS A 112 0.01 12.35 3.55
C LYS A 112 -0.85 11.18 3.09
N ALA A 113 -1.38 10.37 4.00
CA ALA A 113 -2.25 9.25 3.66
C ALA A 113 -3.50 9.70 2.87
N PHE A 114 -4.15 10.79 3.27
CA PHE A 114 -5.31 11.34 2.54
C PHE A 114 -4.89 12.07 1.26
N VAL A 115 -3.71 12.70 1.23
CA VAL A 115 -3.12 13.24 -0.01
C VAL A 115 -2.92 12.12 -1.03
N TYR A 116 -2.39 10.97 -0.60
CA TYR A 116 -2.25 9.79 -1.45
C TYR A 116 -3.60 9.25 -1.91
N VAL A 117 -4.62 9.20 -1.04
CA VAL A 117 -5.97 8.82 -1.46
C VAL A 117 -6.48 9.75 -2.56
N ALA A 118 -6.32 11.06 -2.41
CA ALA A 118 -6.74 12.00 -3.44
C ALA A 118 -6.06 11.70 -4.80
N LEU A 119 -4.75 11.47 -4.80
CA LEU A 119 -3.98 11.15 -5.99
C LEU A 119 -4.33 9.78 -6.59
N LEU A 120 -4.61 8.77 -5.75
CA LEU A 120 -5.01 7.43 -6.19
C LEU A 120 -6.32 7.45 -7.01
N GLY A 121 -7.17 8.46 -6.81
CA GLY A 121 -8.40 8.63 -7.59
C GLY A 121 -8.17 8.73 -9.10
N ALA A 122 -7.02 9.28 -9.52
CA ALA A 122 -6.60 9.33 -10.92
C ALA A 122 -6.38 7.96 -11.56
N LEU A 123 -6.16 6.92 -10.75
CA LEU A 123 -5.82 5.57 -11.22
C LEU A 123 -6.98 4.60 -11.13
N VAL A 124 -8.06 4.93 -10.42
CA VAL A 124 -9.22 4.05 -10.20
C VAL A 124 -9.85 3.60 -11.52
N GLY A 125 -9.69 2.32 -11.85
CA GLY A 125 -10.24 1.69 -13.06
C GLY A 125 -9.61 2.19 -14.37
N SER A 126 -8.44 2.81 -14.29
CA SER A 126 -7.77 3.40 -15.47
C SER A 126 -7.18 2.37 -16.43
N GLY A 127 -6.88 1.16 -15.95
CA GLY A 127 -6.31 0.08 -16.78
C GLY A 127 -4.95 0.43 -17.39
N VAL A 128 -4.16 1.27 -16.72
CA VAL A 128 -2.83 1.72 -17.17
C VAL A 128 -1.73 0.70 -16.91
N PHE A 129 -1.90 -0.21 -15.96
CA PHE A 129 -0.93 -1.23 -15.58
C PHE A 129 -1.33 -2.62 -16.09
N ASP A 130 -0.40 -3.31 -16.74
CA ASP A 130 -0.55 -4.70 -17.16
C ASP A 130 0.00 -5.69 -16.14
N ARG A 131 -0.78 -6.73 -15.83
CA ARG A 131 -0.42 -7.72 -14.80
C ARG A 131 0.68 -8.69 -15.24
N ALA A 132 0.78 -9.01 -16.53
CA ALA A 132 1.85 -9.86 -17.03
C ALA A 132 3.22 -9.15 -16.99
N ARG A 133 3.25 -7.86 -17.31
CA ARG A 133 4.43 -6.99 -17.11
C ARG A 133 4.73 -6.79 -15.63
N LEU A 134 3.71 -6.58 -14.80
CA LEU A 134 3.88 -6.53 -13.34
C LEU A 134 4.54 -7.79 -12.79
N ALA A 135 4.16 -8.98 -13.27
CA ALA A 135 4.76 -10.23 -12.82
C ALA A 135 6.25 -10.35 -13.17
N ARG A 136 6.63 -9.92 -14.39
CA ARG A 136 8.05 -9.83 -14.79
C ARG A 136 8.81 -8.81 -13.95
N PHE A 137 8.22 -7.65 -13.71
CA PHE A 137 8.83 -6.58 -12.94
C PHE A 137 8.98 -6.96 -11.45
N THR A 138 7.97 -7.56 -10.85
CA THR A 138 8.01 -8.09 -9.48
C THR A 138 9.10 -9.14 -9.34
N THR A 139 9.23 -10.04 -10.33
CA THR A 139 10.30 -11.02 -10.38
C THR A 139 11.68 -10.35 -10.35
N PHE A 140 11.88 -9.32 -11.18
CA PHE A 140 13.10 -8.51 -11.19
C PHE A 140 13.39 -7.89 -9.81
N LEU A 141 12.39 -7.25 -9.18
CA LEU A 141 12.56 -6.67 -7.84
C LEU A 141 12.94 -7.71 -6.80
N VAL A 142 12.31 -8.89 -6.82
CA VAL A 142 12.65 -9.98 -5.89
C VAL A 142 14.10 -10.42 -6.06
N VAL A 143 14.60 -10.52 -7.29
CA VAL A 143 16.03 -10.82 -7.53
C VAL A 143 16.92 -9.72 -6.96
N VAL A 144 16.61 -8.44 -7.21
CA VAL A 144 17.38 -7.31 -6.69
C VAL A 144 17.43 -7.32 -5.16
N PHE A 145 16.29 -7.50 -4.50
CA PHE A 145 16.22 -7.59 -3.04
C PHE A 145 17.00 -8.78 -2.51
N LEU A 146 16.85 -9.96 -3.13
CA LEU A 146 17.55 -11.17 -2.70
C LEU A 146 19.07 -10.99 -2.79
N VAL A 147 19.58 -10.41 -3.88
CA VAL A 147 21.02 -10.15 -4.03
C VAL A 147 21.50 -9.12 -3.01
N LYS A 148 20.79 -7.98 -2.89
CA LYS A 148 21.15 -6.92 -1.94
C LYS A 148 21.18 -7.42 -0.50
N TYR A 149 20.12 -8.11 -0.09
CA TYR A 149 19.98 -8.62 1.27
C TYR A 149 20.98 -9.75 1.52
N GLY A 150 21.20 -10.62 0.53
CA GLY A 150 22.16 -11.71 0.60
C GLY A 150 23.59 -11.22 0.85
N TYR A 151 24.11 -10.32 0.00
CA TYR A 151 25.47 -9.83 0.20
C TYR A 151 25.61 -9.00 1.47
N SER A 152 24.57 -8.24 1.85
CA SER A 152 24.62 -7.42 3.07
C SER A 152 24.71 -8.30 4.32
N ALA A 153 23.99 -9.43 4.34
CA ALA A 153 24.05 -10.40 5.41
C ALA A 153 25.40 -11.15 5.44
N VAL A 154 25.88 -11.63 4.28
CA VAL A 154 27.14 -12.39 4.19
C VAL A 154 28.36 -11.54 4.56
N LEU A 155 28.38 -10.29 4.13
CA LEU A 155 29.50 -9.36 4.37
C LEU A 155 29.36 -8.57 5.68
N GLY A 156 28.27 -8.75 6.44
CA GLY A 156 28.02 -8.03 7.69
C GLY A 156 27.92 -6.51 7.51
N LEU A 157 27.45 -6.03 6.35
CA LEU A 157 27.49 -4.60 6.00
C LEU A 157 26.46 -3.74 6.74
N ALA A 158 25.38 -4.35 7.23
CA ALA A 158 24.31 -3.63 7.93
C ALA A 158 23.47 -4.58 8.79
N ASP A 159 23.07 -4.11 9.97
CA ASP A 159 22.12 -4.80 10.86
C ASP A 159 20.71 -4.97 10.26
N ARG A 160 20.41 -4.13 9.25
CA ARG A 160 19.18 -4.15 8.48
C ARG A 160 19.52 -3.87 7.02
N PRO A 161 19.43 -4.86 6.12
CA PRO A 161 19.55 -4.58 4.69
C PRO A 161 18.33 -3.83 4.16
N GLY A 162 18.51 -3.03 3.12
CA GLY A 162 17.44 -2.33 2.42
C GLY A 162 17.86 -1.91 1.01
N VAL A 163 16.91 -1.78 0.08
CA VAL A 163 17.16 -1.38 -1.32
C VAL A 163 16.84 0.10 -1.55
N TYR A 164 15.72 0.58 -1.01
CA TYR A 164 15.26 1.95 -1.16
C TYR A 164 15.41 2.72 0.14
N LEU A 165 14.95 2.13 1.24
CA LEU A 165 14.88 2.72 2.57
C LEU A 165 15.01 1.60 3.62
N GLU A 166 14.44 1.79 4.82
CA GLU A 166 14.38 0.76 5.83
C GLU A 166 13.41 -0.38 5.40
N ASN A 167 13.78 -1.61 5.74
CA ASN A 167 13.12 -2.84 5.28
C ASN A 167 11.62 -2.92 5.62
N ASN A 168 11.20 -2.43 6.78
CA ASN A 168 9.82 -2.34 7.23
C ASN A 168 8.93 -1.49 6.30
N PHE A 169 9.49 -0.50 5.61
CA PHE A 169 8.80 0.38 4.68
C PHE A 169 8.70 -0.21 3.27
N GLU A 170 9.74 -0.89 2.78
CA GLU A 170 9.79 -1.37 1.39
C GLU A 170 9.24 -2.80 1.20
N LEU A 171 9.32 -3.66 2.23
CA LEU A 171 8.86 -5.04 2.11
C LEU A 171 7.34 -5.16 2.00
N VAL A 172 6.57 -4.22 2.55
CA VAL A 172 5.12 -4.16 2.30
C VAL A 172 4.81 -3.96 0.82
N MET A 173 5.63 -3.20 0.10
CA MET A 173 5.50 -3.05 -1.34
C MET A 173 5.84 -4.35 -2.06
N LEU A 174 6.97 -4.97 -1.74
CA LEU A 174 7.38 -6.20 -2.42
C LEU A 174 6.35 -7.33 -2.26
N LEU A 175 5.83 -7.51 -1.04
CA LEU A 175 4.77 -8.47 -0.73
C LEU A 175 3.44 -8.11 -1.42
N GLY A 176 3.08 -6.82 -1.46
CA GLY A 176 1.88 -6.33 -2.12
C GLY A 176 1.92 -6.52 -3.65
N LEU A 177 3.05 -6.19 -4.29
CA LEU A 177 3.25 -6.42 -5.72
C LEU A 177 3.23 -7.91 -6.06
N PHE A 178 3.79 -8.76 -5.20
CA PHE A 178 3.68 -10.21 -5.35
C PHE A 178 2.23 -10.70 -5.30
N LEU A 179 1.40 -10.23 -4.36
CA LEU A 179 -0.03 -10.57 -4.31
C LEU A 179 -0.77 -10.22 -5.62
N LEU A 180 -0.45 -9.05 -6.20
CA LEU A 180 -1.04 -8.60 -7.46
C LEU A 180 -0.51 -9.40 -8.67
N ALA A 181 0.77 -9.78 -8.66
CA ALA A 181 1.44 -10.51 -9.71
C ALA A 181 1.15 -12.02 -9.71
N ASP A 182 0.79 -12.60 -8.56
CA ASP A 182 0.67 -14.05 -8.33
C ASP A 182 -0.04 -14.83 -9.46
N PRO A 183 -1.20 -14.38 -9.99
CA PRO A 183 -1.90 -15.12 -11.05
C PRO A 183 -1.11 -15.22 -12.36
N HIS A 184 -0.13 -14.35 -12.58
CA HIS A 184 0.64 -14.21 -13.82
C HIS A 184 2.09 -14.68 -13.68
N LEU A 185 2.50 -15.19 -12.51
CA LEU A 185 3.85 -15.72 -12.31
C LEU A 185 4.07 -17.08 -12.98
N GLY A 186 3.02 -17.88 -13.16
CA GLY A 186 3.09 -19.21 -13.76
C GLY A 186 4.03 -20.14 -12.98
N SER A 187 4.94 -20.83 -13.67
CA SER A 187 5.94 -21.73 -13.06
C SER A 187 6.89 -21.01 -12.09
N ARG A 188 7.07 -19.69 -12.23
CA ARG A 188 7.96 -18.89 -11.38
C ARG A 188 7.42 -18.67 -9.97
N ARG A 189 6.11 -18.88 -9.78
CA ARG A 189 5.42 -18.57 -8.52
C ARG A 189 6.11 -19.17 -7.29
N GLY A 190 6.47 -20.45 -7.36
CA GLY A 190 7.04 -21.17 -6.22
C GLY A 190 8.39 -20.60 -5.78
N TRP A 191 9.31 -20.37 -6.73
CA TRP A 191 10.61 -19.81 -6.40
C TRP A 191 10.51 -18.35 -5.95
N VAL A 192 9.65 -17.54 -6.57
CA VAL A 192 9.48 -16.13 -6.17
C VAL A 192 8.97 -16.06 -4.72
N LEU A 193 8.01 -16.90 -4.34
CA LEU A 193 7.57 -17.01 -2.96
C LEU A 193 8.69 -17.47 -2.03
N GLY A 194 9.46 -18.49 -2.41
CA GLY A 194 10.62 -18.94 -1.62
C GLY A 194 11.66 -17.84 -1.41
N ALA A 195 11.98 -17.08 -2.46
CA ALA A 195 12.87 -15.93 -2.39
C ALA A 195 12.32 -14.84 -1.46
N LEU A 196 11.01 -14.58 -1.46
CA LEU A 196 10.38 -13.66 -0.51
C LEU A 196 10.52 -14.14 0.95
N VAL A 197 10.36 -15.44 1.21
CA VAL A 197 10.61 -15.99 2.56
C VAL A 197 12.04 -15.71 3.00
N VAL A 198 13.02 -15.97 2.12
CA VAL A 198 14.44 -15.71 2.40
C VAL A 198 14.69 -14.22 2.64
N ILE A 199 14.17 -13.34 1.78
CA ILE A 199 14.29 -11.87 1.94
C ILE A 199 13.74 -11.43 3.30
N VAL A 200 12.55 -11.92 3.69
CA VAL A 200 11.92 -11.57 4.97
C VAL A 200 12.76 -12.07 6.16
N LEU A 201 13.31 -13.28 6.09
CA LEU A 201 14.21 -13.80 7.12
C LEU A 201 15.48 -12.97 7.23
N LEU A 202 16.15 -12.69 6.12
CA LEU A 202 17.37 -11.87 6.06
C LEU A 202 17.12 -10.43 6.53
N SER A 203 15.90 -9.91 6.34
CA SER A 203 15.54 -8.56 6.81
C SER A 203 15.52 -8.45 8.35
N GLY A 204 15.23 -9.54 9.05
CA GLY A 204 14.93 -9.52 10.48
C GLY A 204 13.74 -8.61 10.85
N SER A 205 12.84 -8.29 9.91
CA SER A 205 11.71 -7.40 10.09
C SER A 205 10.46 -8.14 10.57
N ARG A 206 10.01 -7.82 11.80
CA ARG A 206 8.82 -8.42 12.42
C ARG A 206 7.53 -8.12 11.65
N SER A 207 7.37 -6.89 11.14
CA SER A 207 6.18 -6.50 10.38
C SER A 207 6.15 -7.18 9.00
N ALA A 208 7.31 -7.36 8.36
CA ALA A 208 7.40 -8.10 7.11
C ALA A 208 7.09 -9.60 7.30
N ALA A 209 7.51 -10.20 8.42
CA ALA A 209 7.18 -11.58 8.76
C ALA A 209 5.66 -11.79 8.94
N LEU A 210 4.98 -10.89 9.66
CA LEU A 210 3.51 -10.90 9.75
C LEU A 210 2.86 -10.62 8.38
N GLY A 211 3.43 -9.72 7.57
CA GLY A 211 2.98 -9.47 6.21
C GLY A 211 3.07 -10.72 5.32
N LEU A 212 4.14 -11.50 5.44
CA LEU A 212 4.31 -12.77 4.72
C LEU A 212 3.25 -13.81 5.14
N LEU A 213 2.88 -13.85 6.42
CA LEU A 213 1.77 -14.67 6.89
C LEU A 213 0.46 -14.27 6.21
N VAL A 214 0.18 -12.97 6.13
CA VAL A 214 -0.99 -12.45 5.37
C VAL A 214 -0.92 -12.92 3.93
N VAL A 215 0.23 -12.81 3.26
CA VAL A 215 0.39 -13.28 1.88
C VAL A 215 0.01 -14.76 1.75
N VAL A 216 0.61 -15.64 2.56
CA VAL A 216 0.34 -17.09 2.47
C VAL A 216 -1.12 -17.44 2.74
N LEU A 217 -1.75 -16.84 3.75
CA LEU A 217 -3.17 -17.05 4.06
C LEU A 217 -4.07 -16.63 2.88
N PHE A 218 -3.72 -15.55 2.17
CA PHE A 218 -4.52 -15.04 1.07
C PHE A 218 -4.15 -15.60 -0.32
N LEU A 219 -3.05 -16.33 -0.48
CA LEU A 219 -2.64 -16.97 -1.74
C LEU A 219 -3.45 -18.23 -2.10
N ASP A 220 -3.87 -19.02 -1.11
CA ASP A 220 -4.44 -20.32 -1.39
C ASP A 220 -5.94 -20.24 -1.76
N ARG A 221 -6.18 -20.12 -3.08
CA ARG A 221 -7.51 -20.03 -3.71
C ARG A 221 -8.32 -21.32 -3.68
N ARG A 222 -7.68 -22.46 -3.41
CA ARG A 222 -8.29 -23.79 -3.47
C ARG A 222 -8.23 -24.45 -2.10
N THR A 223 -9.22 -24.19 -1.27
CA THR A 223 -9.42 -24.87 0.03
C THR A 223 -10.14 -26.21 -0.17
N GLY A 224 -9.66 -27.03 -1.11
CA GLY A 224 -10.11 -28.42 -1.18
C GLY A 224 -9.47 -29.24 -0.06
N PRO A 225 -10.08 -30.33 0.44
CA PRO A 225 -9.54 -31.14 1.52
C PRO A 225 -8.12 -31.67 1.20
N ARG A 226 -7.81 -31.91 -0.08
CA ARG A 226 -6.47 -32.33 -0.52
C ARG A 226 -5.39 -31.24 -0.44
N ALA A 227 -5.77 -29.97 -0.47
CA ALA A 227 -4.83 -28.84 -0.40
C ALA A 227 -4.60 -28.35 1.04
N TRP A 228 -5.45 -28.78 1.98
CA TRP A 228 -5.38 -28.37 3.38
C TRP A 228 -4.05 -28.72 4.06
N PRO A 229 -3.48 -29.94 3.94
CA PRO A 229 -2.21 -30.25 4.57
C PRO A 229 -1.07 -29.37 4.08
N LEU A 230 -1.06 -29.04 2.78
CA LEU A 230 -0.06 -28.16 2.19
C LEU A 230 -0.19 -26.72 2.70
N LEU A 231 -1.41 -26.22 2.86
CA LEU A 231 -1.65 -24.90 3.47
C LEU A 231 -1.15 -24.88 4.92
N VAL A 232 -1.49 -25.89 5.72
CA VAL A 232 -1.04 -25.99 7.11
C VAL A 232 0.48 -26.03 7.18
N ALA A 233 1.14 -26.81 6.32
CA ALA A 233 2.61 -26.86 6.26
C ALA A 233 3.23 -25.51 5.89
N ARG A 234 2.66 -24.77 4.93
CA ARG A 234 3.13 -23.43 4.56
C ARG A 234 2.92 -22.41 5.67
N VAL A 235 1.77 -22.45 6.33
CA VAL A 235 1.48 -21.57 7.47
C VAL A 235 2.43 -21.88 8.61
N ALA A 236 2.63 -23.15 8.96
CA ALA A 236 3.58 -23.56 9.98
C ALA A 236 5.02 -23.11 9.66
N LEU A 237 5.44 -23.23 8.40
CA LEU A 237 6.74 -22.73 7.95
C LEU A 237 6.87 -21.21 8.14
N VAL A 238 5.87 -20.43 7.74
CA VAL A 238 5.91 -18.97 7.88
C VAL A 238 5.80 -18.54 9.34
N VAL A 239 5.00 -19.22 10.16
CA VAL A 239 4.91 -18.98 11.60
C VAL A 239 6.25 -19.31 12.27
N GLY A 240 6.88 -20.42 11.90
CA GLY A 240 8.22 -20.76 12.37
C GLY A 240 9.27 -19.72 11.96
N ALA A 241 9.24 -19.27 10.71
CA ALA A 241 10.10 -18.19 10.21
C ALA A 241 9.88 -16.87 10.98
N ALA A 242 8.62 -16.50 11.21
CA ALA A 242 8.27 -15.34 12.02
C ALA A 242 8.77 -15.49 13.46
N ALA A 243 8.53 -16.63 14.10
CA ALA A 243 9.02 -16.92 15.44
C ALA A 243 10.55 -16.80 15.51
N ALA A 244 11.27 -17.31 14.51
CA ALA A 244 12.73 -17.19 14.44
C ALA A 244 13.18 -15.73 14.39
N VAL A 245 12.52 -14.89 13.57
CA VAL A 245 12.79 -13.45 13.49
C VAL A 245 12.52 -12.75 14.83
N PHE A 246 11.43 -13.10 15.51
CA PHE A 246 11.08 -12.52 16.81
C PHE A 246 12.05 -12.94 17.92
N LEU A 247 12.38 -14.23 18.01
CA LEU A 247 13.30 -14.78 19.01
C LEU A 247 14.72 -14.25 18.81
N GLY A 248 15.21 -14.24 17.56
CA GLY A 248 16.52 -13.70 17.24
C GLY A 248 16.63 -12.22 17.64
N ARG A 249 15.58 -11.42 17.38
CA ARG A 249 15.56 -10.01 17.80
C ARG A 249 15.41 -9.81 19.31
N ALA A 250 14.67 -10.66 20.01
CA ALA A 250 14.47 -10.53 21.45
C ALA A 250 15.79 -10.62 22.24
N GLN A 251 16.77 -11.38 21.74
CA GLN A 251 18.09 -11.51 22.35
C GLN A 251 18.94 -10.24 22.22
N PHE A 252 18.84 -9.53 21.08
CA PHE A 252 19.56 -8.28 20.86
C PHE A 252 18.94 -7.07 21.58
N ASP A 253 17.63 -7.11 21.82
CA ASP A 253 16.89 -5.98 22.40
C ASP A 253 16.84 -5.99 23.95
N ALA A 254 17.56 -6.89 24.63
CA ALA A 254 17.42 -7.15 26.07
C ALA A 254 17.65 -5.94 27.02
N GLY A 255 18.14 -4.81 26.53
CA GLY A 255 18.28 -3.55 27.30
C GLY A 255 17.50 -2.34 26.75
N ALA A 256 16.97 -2.42 25.52
CA ALA A 256 16.16 -1.36 24.95
C ALA A 256 14.69 -1.73 25.19
N ARG A 257 13.96 -0.95 26.01
CA ARG A 257 12.49 -1.03 25.99
C ARG A 257 12.07 -0.96 24.53
N LEU A 258 11.39 -2.01 24.06
CA LEU A 258 10.84 -2.08 22.70
C LEU A 258 10.23 -0.72 22.35
N ASP A 259 10.81 0.04 21.41
CA ASP A 259 10.35 1.41 21.08
C ASP A 259 8.82 1.48 20.90
N ARG A 260 8.23 0.38 20.43
CA ARG A 260 6.79 0.18 20.24
C ARG A 260 5.97 0.24 21.54
N LEU A 261 6.50 -0.27 22.65
CA LEU A 261 5.87 -0.13 23.95
C LEU A 261 5.98 1.32 24.42
N ASN A 262 7.12 1.99 24.21
CA ASN A 262 7.25 3.41 24.51
C ASN A 262 6.24 4.25 23.70
N PHE A 263 6.02 3.94 22.42
CA PHE A 263 5.00 4.60 21.60
C PHE A 263 3.58 4.36 22.13
N LEU A 264 3.27 3.13 22.55
CA LEU A 264 1.96 2.79 23.09
C LEU A 264 1.72 3.47 24.44
N ASP A 265 2.72 3.50 25.31
CA ASP A 265 2.66 4.16 26.62
C ASP A 265 2.52 5.68 26.45
N THR A 266 3.29 6.26 25.53
CA THR A 266 3.19 7.67 25.16
C THR A 266 1.81 8.00 24.60
N PHE A 267 1.32 7.21 23.63
CA PHE A 267 -0.03 7.39 23.10
C PHE A 267 -1.08 7.29 24.19
N ARG A 268 -1.01 6.28 25.06
CA ARG A 268 -1.95 6.09 26.16
C ARG A 268 -1.96 7.29 27.11
N TYR A 269 -0.78 7.82 27.44
CA TYR A 269 -0.65 9.01 28.28
C TYR A 269 -1.33 10.23 27.64
N GLU A 270 -1.11 10.45 26.34
CA GLU A 270 -1.67 11.60 25.61
C GLU A 270 -3.19 11.53 25.41
N VAL A 271 -3.78 10.33 25.42
CA VAL A 271 -5.23 10.13 25.21
C VAL A 271 -5.99 9.72 26.48
N GLN A 272 -5.35 9.71 27.64
CA GLN A 272 -5.96 9.19 28.87
C GLN A 272 -7.20 9.98 29.31
N ASP A 273 -7.23 11.28 29.00
CA ASP A 273 -8.30 12.21 29.37
C ASP A 273 -9.24 12.54 28.20
N TRP A 274 -9.13 11.81 27.08
CA TRP A 274 -9.98 12.02 25.91
C TRP A 274 -11.44 11.69 26.17
N SER A 275 -12.31 12.62 25.78
CA SER A 275 -13.73 12.41 25.64
C SER A 275 -14.06 11.44 24.51
N VAL A 276 -15.29 10.92 24.50
CA VAL A 276 -15.79 10.06 23.42
C VAL A 276 -15.70 10.74 22.05
N LEU A 277 -15.88 12.05 21.99
CA LEU A 277 -15.83 12.81 20.74
C LEU A 277 -14.41 12.87 20.16
N GLU A 278 -13.40 13.05 21.02
CA GLU A 278 -11.99 13.03 20.62
C GLU A 278 -11.56 11.64 20.13
N TRP A 279 -12.03 10.56 20.76
CA TRP A 279 -11.83 9.21 20.22
C TRP A 279 -12.41 9.01 18.83
N LEU A 280 -13.58 9.61 18.54
CA LEU A 280 -14.24 9.48 17.25
C LEU A 280 -13.62 10.36 16.16
N LEU A 281 -13.28 11.62 16.47
CA LEU A 281 -12.85 12.63 15.51
C LEU A 281 -11.33 12.88 15.48
N GLY A 282 -10.62 12.40 16.49
CA GLY A 282 -9.22 12.69 16.75
C GLY A 282 -9.03 14.06 17.40
N SER A 283 -7.77 14.41 17.60
CA SER A 283 -7.35 15.74 18.03
C SER A 283 -7.50 16.80 16.91
N PRO A 284 -7.48 18.09 17.26
CA PRO A 284 -7.27 19.15 16.28
C PRO A 284 -6.02 18.92 15.41
N PRO A 285 -5.99 19.39 14.15
CA PRO A 285 -4.84 19.18 13.26
C PRO A 285 -3.53 19.69 13.86
N LEU A 286 -2.50 18.83 13.87
CA LEU A 286 -1.19 19.13 14.45
C LEU A 286 -1.26 19.59 15.92
N THR A 287 -2.06 18.89 16.73
CA THR A 287 -1.99 19.05 18.18
C THR A 287 -0.62 18.55 18.66
N PRO A 288 0.21 19.40 19.30
CA PRO A 288 1.50 18.98 19.82
C PRO A 288 1.32 17.98 20.95
N LEU A 289 2.21 16.99 21.04
CA LEU A 289 2.28 16.12 22.21
C LEU A 289 2.81 16.92 23.41
N THR A 290 2.58 16.43 24.62
CA THR A 290 3.13 17.08 25.81
C THR A 290 4.68 17.10 25.78
N PRO A 291 5.32 18.09 26.43
CA PRO A 291 6.78 18.16 26.49
C PRO A 291 7.43 16.89 27.05
N GLY A 292 6.79 16.21 28.01
CA GLY A 292 7.26 14.95 28.57
C GLY A 292 7.27 13.81 27.54
N SER A 293 6.24 13.73 26.70
CA SER A 293 6.16 12.77 25.59
C SER A 293 7.18 13.07 24.50
N CYS A 294 7.42 14.34 24.17
CA CYS A 294 8.47 14.70 23.22
C CYS A 294 9.86 14.39 23.78
N GLN A 295 10.11 14.67 25.06
CA GLN A 295 11.38 14.35 25.71
C GLN A 295 11.64 12.84 25.74
N SER A 296 10.62 12.03 26.05
CA SER A 296 10.73 10.57 26.09
C SER A 296 11.02 9.96 24.72
N LEU A 297 10.70 10.67 23.62
CA LEU A 297 10.92 10.26 22.23
C LEU A 297 12.01 11.08 21.50
N SER A 298 12.83 11.83 22.24
CA SER A 298 13.85 12.74 21.71
C SER A 298 14.90 12.07 20.81
N TYR A 299 15.03 10.75 20.87
CA TYR A 299 15.88 9.95 19.97
C TYR A 299 15.38 9.89 18.50
N TYR A 300 14.17 10.36 18.21
CA TYR A 300 13.63 10.55 16.85
C TYR A 300 13.68 12.00 16.39
N THR A 301 14.80 12.69 16.61
CA THR A 301 14.98 14.12 16.27
C THR A 301 14.52 14.51 14.85
N PRO A 302 14.75 13.72 13.78
CA PRO A 302 14.29 14.07 12.44
C PRO A 302 12.76 14.14 12.25
N LEU A 303 11.98 13.70 13.25
CA LEU A 303 10.52 13.71 13.23
C LEU A 303 9.89 14.80 14.10
N PHE A 304 10.71 15.62 14.76
CA PHE A 304 10.25 16.83 15.42
C PHE A 304 9.76 17.85 14.39
N SER A 305 9.03 18.87 14.85
CA SER A 305 8.52 19.92 13.98
C SER A 305 9.67 20.56 13.20
N SER A 306 9.41 20.80 11.92
CA SER A 306 10.35 21.50 11.04
C SER A 306 10.60 22.95 11.44
N THR A 307 9.71 23.56 12.25
CA THR A 307 9.82 24.95 12.70
C THR A 307 10.26 25.10 14.15
N ASP A 308 10.01 24.10 15.00
CA ASP A 308 10.39 24.13 16.41
C ASP A 308 10.92 22.76 16.87
N PRO A 309 12.24 22.62 17.14
CA PRO A 309 12.84 21.35 17.54
C PRO A 309 12.42 20.89 18.94
N GLY A 310 11.72 21.71 19.73
CA GLY A 310 11.13 21.33 21.02
C GLY A 310 9.74 20.71 20.88
N VAL A 311 9.08 20.86 19.73
CA VAL A 311 7.72 20.40 19.49
C VAL A 311 7.73 19.12 18.65
N CYS A 312 6.97 18.13 19.09
CA CYS A 312 6.72 16.91 18.32
C CYS A 312 5.21 16.69 18.15
N TYR A 313 4.85 16.13 17.00
CA TYR A 313 3.48 15.72 16.68
C TYR A 313 3.39 14.20 16.64
N SER A 314 2.17 13.67 16.54
CA SER A 314 1.84 12.24 16.45
C SER A 314 2.65 11.41 15.43
N VAL A 315 3.28 12.07 14.43
CA VAL A 315 4.21 11.46 13.47
C VAL A 315 5.36 10.73 14.17
N ILE A 316 5.81 11.23 15.32
CA ILE A 316 6.89 10.63 16.12
C ILE A 316 6.54 9.26 16.70
N LEU A 317 5.26 8.91 16.80
CA LEU A 317 4.82 7.61 17.33
C LEU A 317 5.19 6.42 16.44
N HIS A 318 5.63 6.66 15.18
CA HIS A 318 6.00 5.69 14.14
C HIS A 318 4.91 4.68 13.71
N SER A 319 4.12 4.15 14.64
CA SER A 319 2.94 3.31 14.43
C SER A 319 1.83 4.12 13.77
N TYR A 320 1.48 3.73 12.56
CA TYR A 320 0.42 4.40 11.82
C TYR A 320 -0.93 4.29 12.53
N VAL A 321 -1.21 3.17 13.21
CA VAL A 321 -2.50 2.96 13.90
C VAL A 321 -2.67 3.96 15.04
N LEU A 322 -1.62 4.15 15.87
CA LEU A 322 -1.68 5.11 16.97
C LEU A 322 -1.85 6.52 16.43
N ARG A 323 -1.06 6.86 15.40
CA ARG A 323 -1.12 8.17 14.76
C ARG A 323 -2.48 8.47 14.12
N VAL A 324 -3.03 7.56 13.31
CA VAL A 324 -4.29 7.81 12.59
C VAL A 324 -5.45 8.01 13.58
N VAL A 325 -5.44 7.28 14.71
CA VAL A 325 -6.41 7.48 15.78
C VAL A 325 -6.16 8.82 16.47
N PHE A 326 -4.90 9.19 16.74
CA PHE A 326 -4.57 10.48 17.35
C PHE A 326 -5.01 11.68 16.48
N ASP A 327 -4.70 11.66 15.19
CA ASP A 327 -4.91 12.81 14.28
C ASP A 327 -6.33 12.89 13.71
N HIS A 328 -6.96 11.74 13.51
CA HIS A 328 -8.19 11.63 12.72
C HIS A 328 -9.32 10.86 13.42
N GLY A 329 -9.04 10.25 14.57
CA GLY A 329 -9.98 9.43 15.30
C GLY A 329 -10.37 8.15 14.56
N LEU A 330 -11.27 7.40 15.19
CA LEU A 330 -11.81 6.18 14.60
C LEU A 330 -12.58 6.45 13.30
N LEU A 331 -13.28 7.58 13.18
CA LEU A 331 -14.03 7.91 11.96
C LEU A 331 -13.10 8.23 10.80
N GLY A 332 -12.00 8.95 11.04
CA GLY A 332 -10.99 9.20 10.00
C GLY A 332 -10.32 7.91 9.54
N MET A 333 -10.02 7.00 10.46
CA MET A 333 -9.50 5.67 10.14
C MET A 333 -10.47 4.84 9.26
N VAL A 334 -11.75 4.82 9.63
CA VAL A 334 -12.81 4.15 8.88
C VAL A 334 -13.00 4.80 7.51
N LEU A 335 -12.99 6.13 7.43
CA LEU A 335 -13.08 6.88 6.19
C LEU A 335 -11.93 6.52 5.24
N LEU A 336 -10.69 6.59 5.73
CA LEU A 336 -9.50 6.24 4.94
C LEU A 336 -9.60 4.82 4.38
N THR A 337 -9.87 3.84 5.25
CA THR A 337 -9.99 2.43 4.85
C THR A 337 -11.15 2.23 3.88
N GLY A 338 -12.27 2.89 4.12
CA GLY A 338 -13.47 2.85 3.30
C GLY A 338 -13.25 3.43 1.90
N LEU A 339 -12.52 4.53 1.78
CA LEU A 339 -12.14 5.11 0.50
C LEU A 339 -11.22 4.17 -0.28
N ILE A 340 -10.20 3.60 0.35
CA ILE A 340 -9.28 2.67 -0.33
C ILE A 340 -10.02 1.40 -0.75
N TRP A 341 -10.87 0.84 0.12
CA TRP A 341 -11.76 -0.27 -0.22
C TRP A 341 -12.63 0.09 -1.43
N TYR A 342 -13.30 1.25 -1.40
CA TYR A 342 -14.14 1.72 -2.50
C TYR A 342 -13.34 1.80 -3.81
N GLY A 343 -12.16 2.44 -3.80
CA GLY A 343 -11.29 2.57 -4.98
C GLY A 343 -10.86 1.22 -5.55
N LEU A 344 -10.40 0.30 -4.70
CA LEU A 344 -9.99 -1.05 -5.11
C LEU A 344 -11.16 -1.83 -5.72
N ARG A 345 -12.34 -1.79 -5.08
CA ARG A 345 -13.54 -2.48 -5.55
C ARG A 345 -14.06 -1.90 -6.87
N ARG A 346 -14.03 -0.58 -7.04
CA ARG A 346 -14.43 0.11 -8.28
C ARG A 346 -13.46 -0.12 -9.42
N SER A 347 -12.20 -0.40 -9.11
CA SER A 347 -11.18 -0.81 -10.08
C SER A 347 -11.34 -2.25 -10.56
N GLY A 348 -12.21 -3.06 -9.92
CA GLY A 348 -12.42 -4.46 -10.28
C GLY A 348 -11.66 -5.47 -9.43
N THR A 349 -10.87 -5.00 -8.46
CA THR A 349 -10.12 -5.87 -7.53
C THR A 349 -11.07 -6.83 -6.83
N GLY A 350 -10.73 -8.12 -6.76
CA GLY A 350 -11.53 -9.13 -6.05
C GLY A 350 -11.63 -8.84 -4.55
N ARG A 351 -12.69 -9.30 -3.85
CA ARG A 351 -12.90 -8.97 -2.42
C ARG A 351 -11.76 -9.53 -1.57
N ARG A 352 -11.35 -10.76 -1.86
CA ARG A 352 -10.23 -11.43 -1.21
C ARG A 352 -8.92 -10.67 -1.40
N GLU A 353 -8.62 -10.24 -2.62
CA GLU A 353 -7.40 -9.46 -2.92
C GLU A 353 -7.44 -8.08 -2.27
N THR A 354 -8.63 -7.44 -2.23
CA THR A 354 -8.85 -6.17 -1.51
C THR A 354 -8.56 -6.34 -0.01
N LEU A 355 -9.11 -7.38 0.61
CA LEU A 355 -8.85 -7.71 2.02
C LEU A 355 -7.37 -8.02 2.24
N ALA A 356 -6.74 -8.83 1.39
CA ALA A 356 -5.33 -9.18 1.50
C ALA A 356 -4.43 -7.93 1.53
N LEU A 357 -4.64 -7.00 0.59
CA LEU A 357 -3.87 -5.77 0.50
C LEU A 357 -4.09 -4.85 1.70
N LEU A 358 -5.35 -4.66 2.12
CA LEU A 358 -5.65 -3.84 3.29
C LEU A 358 -5.08 -4.45 4.56
N THR A 359 -5.25 -5.75 4.78
CA THR A 359 -4.67 -6.46 5.94
C THR A 359 -3.15 -6.37 5.92
N LEU A 360 -2.51 -6.55 4.77
CA LEU A 360 -1.05 -6.42 4.63
C LEU A 360 -0.57 -5.01 5.03
N ILE A 361 -1.24 -3.96 4.54
CA ILE A 361 -0.89 -2.57 4.88
C ILE A 361 -1.17 -2.27 6.35
N TRP A 362 -2.29 -2.75 6.90
CA TRP A 362 -2.63 -2.59 8.33
C TRP A 362 -1.65 -3.29 9.26
N VAL A 363 -1.23 -4.52 8.94
CA VAL A 363 -0.22 -5.26 9.70
C VAL A 363 1.13 -4.54 9.67
N SER A 364 1.50 -3.95 8.52
CA SER A 364 2.67 -3.06 8.45
C SER A 364 2.48 -1.81 9.33
N GLY A 365 1.25 -1.29 9.39
CA GLY A 365 0.84 -0.11 10.16
C GLY A 365 1.00 -0.22 11.66
N LEU A 366 1.05 -1.44 12.20
CA LEU A 366 1.33 -1.68 13.61
C LEU A 366 2.77 -1.34 14.00
N SER A 367 3.69 -1.22 13.04
CA SER A 367 5.11 -0.91 13.29
C SER A 367 5.61 0.34 12.60
N VAL A 368 5.02 0.71 11.46
CA VAL A 368 5.50 1.81 10.62
C VAL A 368 4.34 2.59 10.02
N SER A 369 4.65 3.64 9.28
CA SER A 369 3.71 4.63 8.75
C SER A 369 2.69 4.12 7.73
N ALA A 370 2.62 2.81 7.41
CA ALA A 370 1.63 2.16 6.52
C ALA A 370 1.06 3.00 5.36
N PHE A 371 -0.14 3.56 5.49
CA PHE A 371 -0.81 4.33 4.43
C PHE A 371 -0.14 5.69 4.18
N ASN A 372 0.66 6.18 5.12
CA ASN A 372 1.48 7.38 4.98
C ASN A 372 2.80 7.14 4.24
N ASN A 373 3.00 5.93 3.70
CA ASN A 373 4.22 5.53 3.02
C ASN A 373 3.96 5.37 1.51
N VAL A 374 4.81 5.98 0.69
CA VAL A 374 4.77 5.89 -0.77
C VAL A 374 4.83 4.44 -1.28
N PHE A 375 5.55 3.55 -0.59
CA PHE A 375 5.63 2.14 -0.97
C PHE A 375 4.25 1.45 -0.93
N SER A 376 3.42 1.75 0.08
CA SER A 376 2.02 1.30 0.14
C SER A 376 1.17 1.98 -0.94
N ALA A 377 1.38 3.29 -1.17
CA ALA A 377 0.67 4.03 -2.20
C ALA A 377 0.94 3.46 -3.61
N VAL A 378 2.17 3.04 -3.91
CA VAL A 378 2.54 2.38 -5.16
C VAL A 378 1.80 1.05 -5.35
N VAL A 379 1.70 0.23 -4.30
CA VAL A 379 0.91 -1.02 -4.38
C VAL A 379 -0.56 -0.72 -4.69
N LEU A 380 -1.14 0.26 -3.99
CA LEU A 380 -2.54 0.67 -4.22
C LEU A 380 -2.72 1.26 -5.62
N ALA A 381 -1.76 2.05 -6.11
CA ALA A 381 -1.75 2.62 -7.45
C ALA A 381 -1.79 1.54 -8.52
N VAL A 382 -0.91 0.54 -8.41
CA VAL A 382 -0.87 -0.61 -9.32
C VAL A 382 -2.17 -1.41 -9.23
N ALA A 383 -2.68 -1.68 -8.02
CA ALA A 383 -3.92 -2.43 -7.81
C ALA A 383 -5.14 -1.73 -8.44
N MET A 384 -5.27 -0.41 -8.25
CA MET A 384 -6.39 0.38 -8.77
C MET A 384 -6.27 0.67 -10.27
N GLY A 385 -5.04 0.81 -10.77
CA GLY A 385 -4.76 1.05 -12.19
C GLY A 385 -4.61 -0.21 -13.05
N SER A 386 -4.71 -1.41 -12.48
CA SER A 386 -4.61 -2.67 -13.23
C SER A 386 -5.91 -3.04 -13.93
N VAL A 387 -5.81 -3.69 -15.10
CA VAL A 387 -6.96 -4.33 -15.76
C VAL A 387 -7.21 -5.71 -15.13
N TYR A 388 -8.47 -6.01 -14.78
CA TYR A 388 -8.88 -7.32 -14.24
C TYR A 388 -9.56 -8.19 -15.31
N ASP A 389 -9.08 -9.44 -15.47
CA ASP A 389 -9.59 -10.39 -16.47
C ASP A 389 -11.09 -10.69 -16.31
N GLU A 390 -11.63 -10.68 -15.09
CA GLU A 390 -13.07 -10.86 -14.85
C GLU A 390 -13.91 -9.74 -15.49
N GLN A 391 -13.38 -8.51 -15.58
CA GLN A 391 -14.07 -7.43 -16.28
C GLN A 391 -14.07 -7.66 -17.79
N VAL A 392 -13.01 -8.25 -18.34
CA VAL A 392 -12.91 -8.66 -19.75
C VAL A 392 -13.94 -9.75 -20.03
N ALA A 393 -14.00 -10.77 -19.18
CA ALA A 393 -14.95 -11.89 -19.32
C ALA A 393 -16.42 -11.46 -19.17
N ARG A 394 -16.74 -10.58 -18.22
CA ARG A 394 -18.11 -10.07 -18.02
C ARG A 394 -18.55 -9.11 -19.13
N ARG A 395 -17.64 -8.28 -19.66
CA ARG A 395 -17.93 -7.43 -20.84
C ARG A 395 -18.15 -8.28 -22.10
N GLY A 396 -17.39 -9.35 -22.28
CA GLY A 396 -17.59 -10.31 -23.38
C GLY A 396 -18.93 -11.05 -23.33
N ARG A 397 -19.41 -11.43 -22.14
CA ARG A 397 -20.68 -12.17 -21.99
C ARG A 397 -21.95 -11.33 -22.23
N ARG A 398 -21.95 -10.03 -21.92
CA ARG A 398 -23.10 -9.13 -22.19
C ARG A 398 -23.29 -8.78 -23.67
N HIS A 399 -22.35 -9.15 -24.52
CA HIS A 399 -22.37 -8.86 -25.96
C HIS A 399 -22.31 -10.10 -26.85
N ARG A 400 -22.52 -11.31 -26.30
CA ARG A 400 -23.03 -12.38 -27.17
C ARG A 400 -24.44 -11.96 -27.58
N PRO A 401 -24.71 -11.68 -28.88
CA PRO A 401 -26.09 -11.59 -29.33
C PRO A 401 -26.75 -12.89 -28.86
N LEU A 402 -27.96 -12.80 -28.31
CA LEU A 402 -28.87 -13.92 -28.36
C LEU A 402 -29.00 -14.25 -29.85
N LEU A 403 -28.15 -15.13 -30.34
CA LEU A 403 -28.40 -15.95 -31.53
C LEU A 403 -29.59 -16.81 -31.12
N ARG A 404 -30.76 -16.14 -31.11
CA ARG A 404 -32.08 -16.73 -31.08
C ARG A 404 -32.12 -17.58 -32.35
N ASP A 405 -31.77 -18.83 -32.16
CA ASP A 405 -32.53 -19.97 -32.63
C ASP A 405 -33.38 -19.67 -33.87
N ARG A 406 -32.71 -19.63 -35.03
CA ARG A 406 -33.34 -19.65 -36.35
C ARG A 406 -33.58 -21.11 -36.83
N ARG A 407 -33.73 -22.06 -35.91
CA ARG A 407 -34.06 -23.47 -36.21
C ARG A 407 -35.50 -23.85 -35.83
N ALA A 408 -36.43 -22.94 -36.01
CA ALA A 408 -37.87 -23.23 -36.03
C ALA A 408 -38.47 -22.65 -37.32
N ARG A 409 -38.18 -23.31 -38.44
CA ARG A 409 -38.85 -23.24 -39.75
C ARG A 409 -38.10 -24.18 -40.69
N LEU A 410 -38.40 -25.47 -40.58
CA LEU A 410 -38.47 -26.42 -41.68
C LEU A 410 -39.50 -27.47 -41.29
#